data_AF-A0A959C3W0-F1
#
_entry.id   AF-A0A959C3W0-F1
#
_cell.length_a   1.000
_cell.length_b   1.000
_cell.length_c   1.000
_cell.angle_alpha   90.00
_cell.angle_beta   90.00
_cell.angle_gamma   90.00
#
_symmetry.space_group_name_H-M   'P 1'
#
loop_
_entity.id
_entity.type
_entity.pdbx_description
1 polymer ?
#
loop_
_entity_poly.entity_id
_entity_poly.type
_entity_poly.pdbx_seq_one_letter_code
_entity_poly.pdbx_strand_id
1 'polypeptide(L)'
;AELAPFLKSYRFARKNLAAGGVLSGFFGGLSGHQGALRTAFLVNAGLSKEQFIATGIVVACMVDLTRLPVYFTRFAWQDIADEWRILALASICAFAGAFLGARFLKKTTLGFVRWLAACMILLISVLLGTGVI
;
A
#
# COMPACT_ATOMS: atom_id res chain seq x y z
N ALA A 1 4.37 9.98 -10.90
CA ALA A 1 4.39 9.87 -12.36
C ALA A 1 4.31 11.22 -13.09
N GLU A 2 4.29 12.38 -12.38
CA GLU A 2 4.40 13.71 -13.01
C GLU A 2 5.66 14.50 -12.61
N LEU A 3 6.37 14.07 -11.55
CA LEU A 3 7.56 14.79 -11.04
C LEU A 3 8.84 14.56 -11.86
N ALA A 4 8.84 13.65 -12.83
CA ALA A 4 10.01 13.36 -13.65
C ALA A 4 9.59 12.98 -15.07
N PRO A 5 9.52 13.93 -16.02
CA PRO A 5 9.22 13.63 -17.43
C PRO A 5 10.23 12.66 -18.06
N PHE A 6 11.44 12.53 -17.49
CA PHE A 6 12.46 11.56 -17.91
C PHE A 6 12.14 10.09 -17.58
N LEU A 7 11.29 9.81 -16.59
CA LEU A 7 10.86 8.45 -16.25
C LEU A 7 9.66 7.96 -17.10
N LYS A 8 9.13 8.82 -17.98
CA LYS A 8 8.01 8.51 -18.89
C LYS A 8 8.36 7.45 -19.93
N SER A 9 9.64 7.24 -20.22
CA SER A 9 10.13 6.29 -21.25
C SER A 9 10.28 4.86 -20.75
N TYR A 10 10.37 4.62 -19.44
CA TYR A 10 10.45 3.28 -18.89
C TYR A 10 9.07 2.69 -18.63
N ARG A 11 8.38 2.34 -19.73
CA ARG A 11 7.32 1.34 -19.68
C ARG A 11 7.97 0.04 -19.22
N PHE A 12 7.74 -0.35 -17.97
CA PHE A 12 8.08 -1.69 -17.52
C PHE A 12 7.34 -2.66 -18.45
N ALA A 13 8.09 -3.33 -19.34
CA ALA A 13 7.53 -4.36 -20.19
C ALA A 13 6.80 -5.37 -19.31
N ARG A 14 5.63 -5.88 -19.73
CA ARG A 14 4.84 -6.86 -18.95
C ARG A 14 5.70 -8.00 -18.37
N LYS A 15 6.77 -8.39 -19.07
CA LYS A 15 7.75 -9.40 -18.63
C LYS A 15 8.51 -9.04 -17.33
N ASN A 16 8.71 -7.75 -17.04
CA ASN A 16 9.46 -7.26 -15.89
C ASN A 16 8.57 -7.04 -14.65
N LEU A 17 7.26 -7.21 -14.75
CA LEU A 17 6.33 -7.04 -13.61
C LEU A 17 6.54 -8.11 -12.53
N ALA A 18 6.83 -9.35 -12.93
CA ALA A 18 7.14 -10.42 -11.99
C ALA A 18 8.43 -10.13 -11.21
N ALA A 19 9.50 -9.74 -11.91
CA ALA A 19 10.77 -9.33 -11.29
C ALA A 19 10.59 -8.09 -10.39
N GLY A 20 9.81 -7.11 -10.83
CA GLY A 20 9.44 -5.94 -10.01
C GLY A 20 8.62 -6.32 -8.77
N GLY A 21 7.75 -7.33 -8.87
CA GLY A 21 7.00 -7.88 -7.74
C GLY A 21 7.91 -8.53 -6.70
N VAL A 22 8.88 -9.35 -7.14
CA VAL A 22 9.88 -9.98 -6.24
C VAL A 22 10.74 -8.93 -5.55
N LEU A 23 11.27 -7.95 -6.29
CA LEU A 23 12.09 -6.87 -5.73
C LEU A 23 11.28 -5.98 -4.78
N SER A 24 10.06 -5.63 -5.15
CA SER A 24 9.13 -4.86 -4.30
C SER A 24 8.77 -5.62 -3.02
N GLY A 25 8.59 -6.95 -3.10
CA GLY A 25 8.35 -7.81 -1.94
C GLY A 25 9.56 -7.87 -1.01
N PHE A 26 10.75 -8.06 -1.55
CA PHE A 26 11.99 -8.10 -0.79
C PHE A 26 12.29 -6.77 -0.09
N PHE A 27 12.41 -5.67 -0.84
CA PHE A 27 12.68 -4.36 -0.27
C PHE A 27 11.52 -3.82 0.57
N GLY A 28 10.28 -4.16 0.21
CA GLY A 28 9.10 -3.81 0.98
C GLY A 28 9.02 -4.54 2.33
N GLY A 29 9.48 -5.79 2.38
CA GLY A 29 9.60 -6.57 3.62
C GLY A 29 10.73 -6.05 4.52
N LEU A 30 11.85 -5.64 3.93
CA LEU A 30 13.03 -5.16 4.65
C LEU A 30 12.88 -3.74 5.20
N SER A 31 12.25 -2.85 4.42
CA SER A 31 12.08 -1.43 4.77
C SER A 31 10.70 -1.08 5.34
N GLY A 32 9.71 -1.97 5.23
CA GLY A 32 8.31 -1.68 5.56
C GLY A 32 7.55 -0.84 4.52
N HIS A 33 8.20 -0.32 3.47
CA HIS A 33 7.61 0.60 2.50
C HIS A 33 6.98 -0.09 1.28
N GLN A 34 6.46 -1.31 1.44
CA GLN A 34 5.93 -2.13 0.33
C GLN A 34 4.83 -1.44 -0.48
N GLY A 35 4.04 -0.56 0.16
CA GLY A 35 2.97 0.18 -0.50
C GLY A 35 3.49 1.15 -1.54
N ALA A 36 4.56 1.89 -1.22
CA ALA A 36 5.17 2.87 -2.13
C ALA A 36 5.81 2.19 -3.35
N LEU A 37 6.59 1.12 -3.11
CA LEU A 37 7.24 0.33 -4.16
C LEU A 37 6.21 -0.30 -5.12
N ARG A 38 5.16 -0.94 -4.58
CA ARG A 38 4.04 -1.49 -5.37
C ARG A 38 3.39 -0.42 -6.25
N THR A 39 3.09 0.74 -5.66
CA THR A 39 2.46 1.86 -6.36
C THR A 39 3.35 2.34 -7.51
N ALA A 40 4.67 2.44 -7.30
CA ALA A 40 5.63 2.83 -8.32
C ALA A 40 5.72 1.83 -9.50
N PHE A 41 5.70 0.53 -9.23
CA PHE A 41 5.69 -0.50 -10.27
C PHE A 41 4.38 -0.55 -11.06
N LEU A 42 3.23 -0.39 -10.39
CA LEU A 42 1.91 -0.41 -11.04
C LEU A 42 1.60 0.88 -11.82
N VAL A 43 2.22 2.02 -11.46
CA VAL A 43 1.93 3.32 -12.11
C VAL A 43 2.31 3.33 -13.59
N ASN A 44 3.28 2.50 -13.98
CA ASN A 44 3.80 2.38 -15.34
C ASN A 44 3.17 1.23 -16.14
N ALA A 45 2.20 0.51 -15.56
CA ALA A 45 1.55 -0.64 -16.20
C ALA A 45 0.41 -0.25 -17.17
N GLY A 46 0.12 1.05 -17.35
CA GLY A 46 -0.91 1.54 -18.27
C GLY A 46 -2.35 1.23 -17.85
N LEU A 47 -2.57 0.95 -16.56
CA LEU A 47 -3.86 0.55 -16.01
C LEU A 47 -4.83 1.75 -15.92
N SER A 48 -6.13 1.49 -16.13
CA SER A 48 -7.19 2.43 -15.75
C SER A 48 -7.18 2.63 -14.23
N LYS A 49 -7.86 3.68 -13.75
CA LYS A 49 -7.96 3.98 -12.32
C LYS A 49 -8.55 2.80 -11.53
N GLU A 50 -9.59 2.18 -12.07
CA GLU A 50 -10.27 1.03 -11.49
C GLU A 50 -9.35 -0.18 -11.46
N GLN A 51 -8.65 -0.45 -12.56
CA GLN A 51 -7.68 -1.56 -12.66
C GLN A 51 -6.50 -1.37 -11.71
N PHE A 52 -6.01 -0.14 -11.55
CA PHE A 52 -4.92 0.19 -10.63
C PHE A 52 -5.33 -0.07 -9.17
N ILE A 53 -6.52 0.40 -8.78
CA ILE A 53 -7.05 0.22 -7.43
C ILE A 53 -7.35 -1.26 -7.17
N ALA A 54 -8.04 -1.94 -8.09
CA ALA A 54 -8.37 -3.36 -7.97
C ALA A 54 -7.12 -4.23 -7.83
N THR A 55 -6.11 -3.99 -8.66
CA THR A 55 -4.83 -4.71 -8.58
C THR A 55 -4.15 -4.45 -7.22
N GLY A 56 -4.15 -3.20 -6.75
CA GLY A 56 -3.62 -2.84 -5.45
C GLY A 56 -4.29 -3.59 -4.29
N ILE A 57 -5.63 -3.72 -4.34
CA ILE A 57 -6.44 -4.45 -3.35
C ILE A 57 -6.12 -5.94 -3.38
N VAL A 58 -6.12 -6.58 -4.57
CA VAL A 58 -5.83 -8.01 -4.69
C VAL A 58 -4.44 -8.33 -4.12
N VAL A 59 -3.43 -7.51 -4.43
CA VAL A 59 -2.08 -7.70 -3.88
C VAL A 59 -2.07 -7.49 -2.36
N ALA A 60 -2.85 -6.55 -1.83
CA ALA A 60 -2.98 -6.38 -0.37
C ALA A 60 -3.59 -7.62 0.29
N CYS A 61 -4.69 -8.14 -0.25
CA CYS A 61 -5.32 -9.35 0.25
C CYS A 61 -4.37 -10.56 0.20
N MET A 62 -3.59 -10.74 -0.86
CA MET A 62 -2.57 -11.79 -0.93
C MET A 62 -1.51 -11.66 0.17
N VAL A 63 -1.08 -10.43 0.47
CA VAL A 63 -0.14 -10.19 1.57
C VAL A 63 -0.80 -10.50 2.91
N ASP A 64 -2.05 -10.11 3.13
CA ASP A 64 -2.76 -10.39 4.38
C ASP A 64 -2.97 -11.89 4.60
N LEU A 65 -3.30 -12.64 3.53
CA LEU A 65 -3.41 -14.11 3.57
C LEU A 65 -2.12 -14.80 4.01
N THR A 66 -0.96 -14.23 3.67
CA THR A 66 0.33 -14.79 4.09
C THR A 66 0.76 -14.33 5.49
N ARG A 67 0.30 -13.15 5.95
CA ARG A 67 0.65 -12.60 7.26
C ARG A 67 -0.23 -13.08 8.40
N LEU A 68 -1.55 -13.15 8.20
CA LEU A 68 -2.49 -13.50 9.26
C LEU A 68 -2.19 -14.84 9.94
N PRO A 69 -1.88 -15.94 9.23
CA PRO A 69 -1.52 -17.21 9.87
C PRO A 69 -0.26 -17.11 10.74
N VAL A 70 0.74 -16.34 10.31
CA VAL A 70 1.97 -16.11 11.07
C VAL A 70 1.68 -15.29 12.33
N TYR A 71 0.76 -14.32 12.26
CA TYR A 71 0.35 -13.56 13.43
C TYR A 71 -0.44 -14.43 14.42
N PHE A 72 -1.37 -15.26 13.95
CA PHE A 72 -2.11 -16.19 14.80
C PHE A 72 -1.23 -17.20 15.52
N THR A 73 -0.09 -17.58 14.95
CA THR A 73 0.87 -18.49 15.60
C THR A 73 1.80 -17.80 16.59
N ARG A 74 1.91 -16.47 16.53
CA ARG A 74 2.76 -15.67 17.44
C ARG A 74 2.02 -15.10 18.64
N PHE A 75 0.74 -14.79 18.50
CA PHE A 75 -0.08 -14.28 19.60
C PHE A 75 -0.80 -15.43 20.31
N ALA A 76 -0.76 -15.44 21.65
CA ALA A 76 -1.60 -16.36 22.40
C ALA A 76 -3.06 -15.90 22.29
N TRP A 77 -4.00 -16.85 22.32
CA TRP A 77 -5.43 -16.53 22.31
C TRP A 77 -5.84 -15.58 23.45
N GLN A 78 -5.12 -15.62 24.58
CA GLN A 78 -5.32 -14.72 25.72
C GLN A 78 -4.98 -13.26 25.39
N ASP A 79 -3.88 -12.99 24.67
CA ASP A 79 -3.49 -11.62 24.29
C ASP A 79 -4.54 -10.97 23.38
N ILE A 80 -5.14 -11.75 22.48
CA ILE A 80 -6.18 -11.27 21.56
C ILE A 80 -7.50 -11.06 22.32
N ALA A 81 -7.80 -11.92 23.29
CA ALA A 81 -9.02 -11.83 24.09
C ALA A 81 -9.00 -10.63 25.04
N ASP A 82 -7.84 -10.27 25.60
CA ASP A 82 -7.71 -9.14 26.51
C ASP A 82 -7.89 -7.79 25.78
N GLU A 83 -7.39 -7.68 24.54
CA GLU A 83 -7.42 -6.45 23.74
C GLU A 83 -8.49 -6.44 22.64
N TRP A 84 -9.49 -7.33 22.72
CA TRP A 84 -10.50 -7.50 21.67
C TRP A 84 -11.28 -6.21 21.36
N ARG A 85 -11.42 -5.32 22.36
CA ARG A 85 -12.11 -4.03 22.22
C ARG A 85 -11.35 -3.08 21.29
N ILE A 86 -10.03 -2.99 21.46
CA ILE A 86 -9.17 -2.15 20.62
C ILE A 86 -9.16 -2.72 19.20
N LEU A 87 -9.05 -4.04 19.07
CA LEU A 87 -9.07 -4.70 17.77
C LEU A 87 -10.40 -4.47 17.03
N ALA A 88 -11.54 -4.58 17.74
CA ALA A 88 -12.86 -4.33 17.18
C ALA A 88 -13.02 -2.86 16.75
N LEU A 89 -12.62 -1.91 17.59
CA LEU A 89 -12.70 -0.48 17.27
C LEU A 89 -11.81 -0.13 16.07
N ALA A 90 -10.56 -0.60 16.06
CA ALA A 90 -9.64 -0.41 14.96
C ALA A 90 -10.19 -0.99 13.64
N SER A 91 -10.82 -2.17 13.71
CA SER A 91 -11.44 -2.80 12.54
C SER A 91 -12.62 -1.98 11.99
N ILE A 92 -13.47 -1.43 12.88
CA ILE A 92 -14.58 -0.55 12.49
C ILE A 92 -14.05 0.73 11.86
N CYS A 93 -13.04 1.36 12.47
CA CYS A 93 -12.40 2.57 11.93
C CYS A 93 -11.76 2.31 10.56
N ALA A 94 -11.06 1.18 10.39
CA ALA A 94 -10.48 0.78 9.12
C ALA A 94 -11.56 0.57 8.04
N PHE A 95 -12.65 -0.12 8.38
CA PHE A 95 -13.77 -0.35 7.46
C PHE A 95 -14.47 0.97 7.08
N ALA A 96 -14.76 1.83 8.06
CA ALA A 96 -15.35 3.14 7.81
C ALA A 96 -14.45 4.01 6.92
N GLY A 97 -13.14 4.03 7.18
CA GLY A 97 -12.15 4.72 6.36
C GLY A 97 -12.11 4.18 4.92
N ALA A 98 -12.10 2.86 4.74
CA ALA A 98 -12.14 2.23 3.42
C ALA A 98 -13.45 2.54 2.66
N PHE A 99 -14.58 2.50 3.35
CA PHE A 99 -15.89 2.82 2.77
C PHE A 99 -15.98 4.27 2.30
N LEU A 100 -15.58 5.22 3.16
CA LEU A 100 -15.52 6.64 2.81
C LEU A 100 -14.51 6.87 1.67
N GLY A 101 -13.33 6.28 1.76
CA GLY A 101 -12.29 6.34 0.74
C GLY A 101 -12.78 5.86 -0.64
N ALA A 102 -13.50 4.74 -0.71
CA ALA A 102 -14.08 4.22 -1.95
C ALA A 102 -15.09 5.21 -2.58
N ARG A 103 -15.87 5.92 -1.75
CA ARG A 103 -16.85 6.91 -2.23
C ARG A 103 -16.18 8.19 -2.71
N PHE A 104 -15.18 8.69 -1.99
CA PHE A 104 -14.40 9.86 -2.41
C PHE A 104 -13.56 9.58 -3.65
N LEU A 105 -13.02 8.36 -3.77
CA LEU A 105 -12.25 7.95 -4.93
C LEU A 105 -13.02 8.14 -6.23
N LYS A 106 -14.35 7.92 -6.28
CA LYS A 106 -15.15 8.18 -7.50
C LYS A 106 -15.14 9.66 -7.94
N LYS A 107 -14.95 10.60 -7.02
CA LYS A 107 -14.95 12.05 -7.28
C LYS A 107 -13.56 12.65 -7.48
N THR A 108 -12.50 11.88 -7.30
CA THR A 108 -11.11 12.36 -7.28
C THR A 108 -10.31 11.92 -8.51
N THR A 109 -9.39 12.75 -9.00
CA THR A 109 -8.52 12.39 -10.12
C THR A 109 -7.36 11.49 -9.68
N LEU A 110 -6.86 10.64 -10.59
CA LEU A 110 -5.70 9.79 -10.30
C LEU A 110 -4.44 10.62 -9.98
N GLY A 111 -4.34 11.83 -10.54
CA GLY A 111 -3.27 12.79 -10.24
C GLY A 111 -3.26 13.20 -8.76
N PHE A 112 -4.41 13.57 -8.21
CA PHE A 112 -4.51 13.93 -6.79
C PHE A 112 -4.13 12.76 -5.86
N VAL A 113 -4.62 11.55 -6.15
CA VAL A 113 -4.28 10.36 -5.34
C VAL A 113 -2.78 10.10 -5.31
N ARG A 114 -2.12 10.24 -6.48
CA ARG A 114 -0.66 10.11 -6.59
C ARG A 114 0.08 11.19 -5.82
N TRP A 115 -0.37 12.44 -5.91
CA TRP A 115 0.27 13.57 -5.23
C TRP A 115 0.13 13.46 -3.71
N LEU A 116 -1.08 13.11 -3.22
CA LEU A 116 -1.34 12.84 -1.82
C LEU A 116 -0.43 11.72 -1.27
N ALA A 117 -0.33 10.59 -1.99
CA ALA A 117 0.52 9.48 -1.59
C ALA A 117 2.01 9.89 -1.55
N ALA A 118 2.48 10.65 -2.55
CA ALA A 118 3.85 11.15 -2.59
C ALA A 118 4.17 12.06 -1.39
N CYS A 119 3.25 12.98 -1.04
CA CYS A 119 3.41 13.85 0.12
C CYS A 119 3.44 13.07 1.43
N MET A 120 2.58 12.07 1.60
CA MET A 120 2.60 11.22 2.80
C MET A 120 3.93 10.46 2.94
N ILE A 121 4.47 9.92 1.84
CA ILE A 121 5.77 9.21 1.87
C ILE A 121 6.92 10.19 2.19
N LEU A 122 6.92 11.38 1.59
CA LEU A 122 7.91 12.42 1.89
C LEU A 122 7.85 12.85 3.35
N LEU A 123 6.65 13.05 3.89
CA LEU A 123 6.45 13.41 5.29
C LEU A 123 7.03 12.34 6.22
N ILE A 124 6.71 11.07 5.97
CA ILE A 124 7.25 9.93 6.76
C ILE A 124 8.78 9.87 6.64
N SER A 125 9.32 10.07 5.43
CA SER A 125 10.77 10.06 5.20
C SER A 125 11.48 11.16 5.98
N VAL A 126 10.89 12.36 6.05
CA VAL A 126 11.41 13.48 6.84
C VAL A 126 11.33 13.16 8.33
N LEU A 127 10.19 12.67 8.82
CA LEU A 127 9.99 12.33 10.24
C LEU A 127 10.99 11.27 10.73
N LEU A 128 11.25 10.25 9.90
CA LEU A 128 12.28 9.24 10.17
C LEU A 128 13.69 9.84 10.11
N GLY A 129 13.97 10.69 9.12
CA GLY A 129 15.28 11.33 8.95
C GLY A 129 15.64 12.31 10.07
N THR A 130 14.63 12.94 10.69
CA THR A 130 14.80 13.82 11.85
C THR A 130 14.76 13.08 13.19
N GLY A 131 14.41 11.79 13.19
CA GLY A 131 14.34 10.95 14.40
C GLY A 131 13.18 11.31 15.34
N VAL A 132 12.14 11.97 14.84
CA VAL A 132 10.91 12.28 15.61
C VAL A 132 10.07 11.01 15.81
N ILE A 133 10.21 10.05 14.89
CA ILE A 133 9.63 8.69 14.90
C ILE A 133 10.76 7.72 14.60
#